data_AF-A0ABD2PSJ4-F1
#
_entry.id   AF-A0ABD2PSJ4-F1
#
_cell.length_a   1.000
_cell.length_b   1.000
_cell.length_c   1.000
_cell.angle_alpha   90.00
_cell.angle_beta   90.00
_cell.angle_gamma   90.00
#
_symmetry.space_group_name_H-M   'P 1'
#
loop_
_entity.id
_entity.type
_entity.pdbx_description
1 polymer ?
#
loop_
_entity_poly.entity_id
_entity_poly.type
_entity_poly.pdbx_seq_one_letter_code
_entity_poly.pdbx_strand_id
1 'polypeptide(L)'
;MEIRMENGEEELMNRSSFGNFIGKLGPGQSFGELALINQDCIRNASIVTDSSCDLLAITRELYNRGLRVIHERDLQARWSFVRQCQLFSKWPNKYKKQAVMSLKTHVFSFDCTIISQGDPIDGLLFLLEFAKALF
;
A
#
# COMPACT_ATOMS: atom_id res chain seq x y z
N MET A 1 -0.27 -16.41 38.17
CA MET A 1 -1.71 -16.64 38.04
C MET A 1 -1.93 -17.07 36.61
N GLU A 2 -2.17 -18.36 36.41
CA GLU A 2 -2.22 -19.03 35.12
C GLU A 2 -3.66 -18.96 34.61
N ILE A 3 -3.89 -18.32 33.46
CA ILE A 3 -5.20 -18.34 32.79
C ILE A 3 -4.98 -18.43 31.27
N ARG A 4 -5.02 -19.68 30.81
CA ARG A 4 -5.90 -20.19 29.75
C ARG A 4 -5.77 -19.56 28.36
N MET A 5 -5.07 -20.31 27.49
CA MET A 5 -5.20 -20.21 26.03
C MET A 5 -6.66 -20.53 25.66
N GLU A 6 -7.43 -19.50 25.28
CA GLU A 6 -8.69 -19.74 24.57
C GLU A 6 -8.36 -20.02 23.11
N ASN A 7 -8.69 -21.24 22.68
CA ASN A 7 -8.82 -21.60 21.28
C ASN A 7 -9.96 -20.75 20.70
N GLY A 8 -9.64 -19.53 20.26
CA GLY A 8 -10.55 -18.71 19.47
C GLY A 8 -10.62 -19.28 18.08
N GLU A 9 -11.70 -19.99 17.76
CA GLU A 9 -12.15 -20.09 16.38
C GLU A 9 -12.27 -18.65 15.86
N GLU A 10 -11.41 -18.25 14.92
CA GLU A 10 -11.54 -16.96 14.25
C GLU A 10 -12.91 -16.93 13.58
N GLU A 11 -13.90 -16.32 14.24
CA GLU A 11 -15.14 -15.92 13.60
C GLU A 11 -14.74 -15.10 12.38
N LEU A 12 -14.88 -15.69 11.20
CA LEU A 12 -14.66 -15.04 9.91
C LEU A 12 -15.62 -13.86 9.84
N MET A 13 -15.17 -12.69 10.30
CA MET A 13 -15.95 -11.46 10.22
C MET A 13 -16.38 -11.30 8.76
N ASN A 14 -17.68 -11.28 8.53
CA ASN A 14 -18.19 -11.08 7.18
C ASN A 14 -17.92 -9.63 6.74
N ARG A 15 -16.87 -9.45 5.94
CA ARG A 15 -16.41 -8.15 5.43
C ARG A 15 -17.11 -7.74 4.13
N SER A 16 -18.05 -8.53 3.61
CA SER A 16 -18.69 -8.25 2.32
C SER A 16 -19.46 -6.92 2.30
N SER A 17 -19.87 -6.41 3.45
CA SER A 17 -20.54 -5.12 3.62
C SER A 17 -19.64 -3.91 3.36
N PHE A 18 -18.32 -4.07 3.44
CA PHE A 18 -17.34 -2.97 3.24
C PHE A 18 -16.85 -2.85 1.79
N GLY A 19 -17.36 -3.69 0.90
CA GLY A 19 -16.97 -3.75 -0.50
C GLY A 19 -15.79 -4.68 -0.78
N ASN A 20 -15.12 -4.46 -1.91
CA ASN A 20 -14.03 -5.33 -2.35
C ASN A 20 -12.78 -5.13 -1.48
N PHE A 21 -12.18 -6.23 -1.03
CA PHE A 21 -10.90 -6.21 -0.35
C PHE A 21 -9.80 -5.73 -1.31
N ILE A 22 -9.03 -4.72 -0.89
CA ILE A 22 -7.98 -4.10 -1.72
C ILE A 22 -6.56 -4.36 -1.21
N GLY A 23 -6.39 -4.82 0.03
CA GLY A 23 -5.07 -5.12 0.58
C GLY A 23 -5.02 -5.15 2.11
N LYS A 24 -3.89 -5.66 2.63
CA LYS A 24 -3.57 -5.75 4.06
C LYS A 24 -2.48 -4.75 4.42
N LEU A 25 -2.57 -4.21 5.63
CA LEU A 25 -1.53 -3.38 6.23
C LEU A 25 -0.85 -4.14 7.38
N GLY A 26 0.46 -3.97 7.50
CA GLY A 26 1.28 -4.52 8.57
C GLY A 26 1.80 -3.46 9.54
N PRO A 27 2.53 -3.89 10.58
CA PRO A 27 3.15 -2.98 11.54
C PRO A 27 3.99 -1.89 10.87
N GLY A 28 3.88 -0.65 11.37
CA GLY A 28 4.62 0.50 10.85
C GLY A 28 4.05 1.14 9.58
N GLN A 29 3.00 0.57 8.98
CA GLN A 29 2.35 1.16 7.81
C GLN A 29 1.29 2.20 8.20
N SER A 30 1.12 3.22 7.37
CA SER A 30 0.13 4.30 7.55
C SER A 30 -0.99 4.23 6.52
N PHE A 31 -2.12 4.90 6.81
CA PHE A 31 -3.25 5.05 5.89
C PHE A 31 -3.96 6.40 6.08
N GLY A 32 -4.80 6.78 5.11
CA GLY A 32 -5.64 7.99 5.16
C GLY A 32 -5.00 9.24 4.55
N GLU A 33 -3.75 9.15 4.12
CA GLU A 33 -2.98 10.22 3.49
C GLU A 33 -3.61 10.74 2.20
N LEU A 34 -4.22 9.84 1.42
CA LEU A 34 -4.89 10.18 0.17
C LEU A 34 -6.13 11.06 0.38
N ALA A 35 -6.83 10.89 1.51
CA ALA A 35 -7.93 11.79 1.86
C ALA A 35 -7.39 13.19 2.17
N LEU A 36 -6.21 13.31 2.77
CA LEU A 36 -5.59 14.59 3.11
C LEU A 36 -4.93 15.29 1.91
N ILE A 37 -4.48 14.53 0.93
CA ILE A 37 -3.95 15.02 -0.35
C ILE A 37 -5.07 15.66 -1.17
N ASN A 38 -6.18 14.95 -1.35
CA ASN A 38 -7.32 15.43 -2.13
C ASN A 38 -8.08 16.54 -1.40
N GLN A 39 -8.50 17.57 -2.13
CA GLN A 39 -9.21 18.71 -1.54
C GLN A 39 -10.54 18.31 -0.90
N ASP A 40 -11.24 17.33 -1.50
CA ASP A 40 -12.57 16.90 -1.07
C ASP A 40 -12.56 16.09 0.24
N CYS A 41 -11.38 15.72 0.76
CA CYS A 41 -11.24 14.98 2.02
C CYS A 41 -12.03 13.66 2.08
N ILE A 42 -12.31 13.05 0.92
CA ILE A 42 -13.14 11.84 0.82
C ILE A 42 -12.35 10.61 1.26
N ARG A 43 -12.96 9.82 2.15
CA ARG A 43 -12.45 8.49 2.53
C ARG A 43 -12.57 7.54 1.32
N ASN A 44 -11.43 7.01 0.87
CA ASN A 44 -11.37 6.12 -0.30
C ASN A 44 -11.43 4.62 0.04
N ALA A 45 -11.24 4.25 1.31
CA ALA A 45 -11.26 2.87 1.78
C ALA A 45 -11.71 2.79 3.24
N SER A 46 -12.26 1.63 3.62
CA SER A 46 -12.51 1.28 5.02
C SER A 46 -11.33 0.44 5.54
N ILE A 47 -10.88 0.73 6.75
CA ILE A 47 -9.84 -0.04 7.43
C ILE A 47 -10.50 -0.81 8.57
N VAL A 48 -10.25 -2.12 8.62
CA VAL A 48 -10.73 -3.04 9.66
C VAL A 48 -9.51 -3.75 10.23
N THR A 49 -9.39 -3.78 11.55
CA THR A 49 -8.26 -4.42 12.23
C THR A 49 -8.51 -5.93 12.33
N ASP A 50 -7.51 -6.73 11.95
CA ASP A 50 -7.57 -8.20 12.06
C ASP A 50 -7.30 -8.68 13.50
N SER A 51 -6.63 -7.86 14.30
CA SER A 51 -6.22 -8.16 15.69
C SER A 51 -6.17 -6.86 16.49
N SER A 52 -6.00 -6.97 17.81
CA SER A 52 -5.76 -5.81 18.66
C SER A 52 -4.48 -5.09 18.24
N CYS A 53 -4.55 -3.78 18.03
CA CYS A 53 -3.40 -2.97 17.63
C CYS A 53 -3.51 -1.52 18.14
N ASP A 54 -2.36 -0.89 18.33
CA ASP A 54 -2.27 0.53 18.64
C ASP A 54 -2.02 1.35 17.37
N LEU A 55 -2.66 2.51 17.28
CA LEU A 55 -2.52 3.43 16.15
C LEU A 55 -2.05 4.79 16.64
N LEU A 56 -1.10 5.38 15.91
CA LEU A 56 -0.72 6.77 16.10
C LEU A 56 -1.54 7.66 15.17
N ALA A 57 -2.28 8.62 15.75
CA ALA A 57 -3.02 9.61 14.99
C ALA A 57 -2.17 10.87 14.74
N ILE A 58 -2.08 11.30 13.49
CA ILE A 58 -1.42 12.54 13.09
C ILE A 58 -2.51 13.54 12.67
N THR A 59 -2.50 14.74 13.27
CA THR A 59 -3.47 15.77 12.92
C THR A 59 -3.21 16.31 11.52
N ARG A 60 -4.24 16.89 10.89
CA ARG A 60 -4.14 17.48 9.55
C ARG A 60 -3.07 18.58 9.49
N GLU A 61 -2.95 19.39 10.53
CA GLU A 61 -1.96 20.47 10.63
C GLU A 61 -0.55 19.91 10.69
N LEU A 62 -0.31 18.87 11.49
CA LEU A 62 0.99 18.22 11.57
C LEU A 62 1.34 17.51 10.25
N TYR A 63 0.37 16.82 9.65
CA TYR A 63 0.52 16.19 8.35
C TYR A 63 0.94 17.19 7.27
N ASN A 64 0.24 18.33 7.18
CA ASN A 64 0.50 19.36 6.17
C ASN A 64 1.89 20.01 6.32
N ARG A 65 2.43 20.09 7.54
CA ARG A 65 3.75 20.69 7.79
C ARG A 65 4.93 19.80 7.41
N GLY A 66 4.78 18.48 7.38
CA GLY A 66 5.91 17.56 7.20
C GLY A 66 5.69 16.43 6.20
N LEU A 67 4.54 15.74 6.28
CA LEU A 67 4.33 14.50 5.55
C LEU A 67 3.68 14.69 4.17
N ARG A 68 2.89 15.76 4.00
CA ARG A 68 2.17 16.03 2.75
C ARG A 68 3.09 16.05 1.53
N VAL A 69 4.22 16.75 1.62
CA VAL A 69 5.17 16.90 0.50
C VAL A 69 5.76 15.54 0.10
N ILE A 70 6.05 14.68 1.08
CA ILE A 70 6.61 13.34 0.84
C ILE A 70 5.58 12.47 0.14
N HIS A 71 4.37 12.35 0.68
CA HIS A 71 3.33 11.50 0.07
C HIS A 71 2.84 12.03 -1.29
N GLU A 72 2.79 13.35 -1.49
CA GLU A 72 2.48 13.92 -2.80
C GLU A 72 3.55 13.52 -3.82
N ARG A 73 4.84 13.62 -3.46
CA ARG A 73 5.94 13.20 -4.32
C ARG A 73 5.85 11.73 -4.68
N ASP A 74 5.58 10.87 -3.72
CA ASP A 74 5.42 9.43 -3.95
C ASP A 74 4.22 9.11 -4.85
N LEU A 75 3.10 9.81 -4.67
CA LEU A 75 1.91 9.64 -5.50
C LEU A 75 2.19 10.11 -6.94
N GLN A 76 2.88 11.24 -7.11
CA GLN A 76 3.27 11.75 -8.42
C GLN A 76 4.27 10.84 -9.14
N ALA A 77 5.21 10.23 -8.40
CA ALA A 77 6.13 9.23 -8.97
C ALA A 77 5.38 8.02 -9.53
N ARG A 78 4.40 7.48 -8.76
CA ARG A 78 3.55 6.37 -9.22
C ARG A 78 2.71 6.74 -10.44
N TRP A 79 2.11 7.94 -10.45
CA TRP A 79 1.40 8.46 -11.63
C TRP A 79 2.31 8.58 -12.85
N SER A 80 3.52 9.08 -12.66
CA SER A 80 4.51 9.25 -13.73
C SER A 80 4.87 7.89 -14.34
N PHE A 81 5.14 6.89 -13.50
CA PHE A 81 5.39 5.52 -13.94
C PHE A 81 4.23 4.95 -14.76
N VAL A 82 3.00 5.01 -14.23
CA VAL A 82 1.81 4.45 -14.92
C VAL A 82 1.53 5.16 -16.25
N ARG A 83 1.83 6.46 -16.35
CA ARG A 83 1.66 7.21 -17.61
C ARG A 83 2.73 6.89 -18.66
N GLN A 84 3.95 6.60 -18.24
CA GLN A 84 5.09 6.36 -19.14
C GLN A 84 5.20 4.88 -19.55
N CYS A 85 4.79 3.95 -18.68
CA CYS A 85 4.89 2.52 -18.96
C CYS A 85 3.88 2.11 -20.04
N GLN A 86 4.39 1.52 -21.13
CA GLN A 86 3.58 1.13 -22.30
C GLN A 86 2.47 0.12 -21.97
N LEU A 87 2.67 -0.71 -20.93
CA LEU A 87 1.69 -1.70 -20.47
C LEU A 87 0.34 -1.07 -20.09
N PHE A 88 0.35 0.17 -19.59
CA PHE A 88 -0.87 0.88 -19.18
C PHE A 88 -1.36 1.90 -20.20
N SER A 89 -0.67 2.08 -21.33
CA SER A 89 -0.94 3.15 -22.30
C SER A 89 -2.41 3.22 -22.72
N LYS A 90 -3.00 2.06 -23.07
CA LYS A 90 -4.39 1.90 -23.53
C LYS A 90 -5.43 1.86 -22.41
N TRP A 91 -5.01 1.90 -21.14
CA TRP A 91 -5.95 1.79 -20.03
C TRP A 91 -6.78 3.08 -19.86
N PRO A 92 -8.10 2.95 -19.66
CA PRO A 92 -8.93 4.05 -19.18
C PRO A 92 -8.37 4.68 -17.89
N ASN A 93 -8.57 5.99 -17.71
CA ASN A 93 -8.07 6.74 -16.54
C ASN A 93 -8.53 6.15 -15.20
N LYS A 94 -9.73 5.55 -15.15
CA LYS A 94 -10.23 4.85 -13.96
C LYS A 94 -9.29 3.72 -13.54
N TYR A 95 -8.86 2.87 -14.49
CA TYR A 95 -7.97 1.74 -14.20
C TYR A 95 -6.53 2.20 -13.95
N LYS A 96 -6.07 3.25 -14.64
CA LYS A 96 -4.78 3.90 -14.31
C LYS A 96 -4.76 4.40 -12.88
N LYS A 97 -5.83 5.06 -12.42
CA LYS A 97 -5.97 5.49 -11.03
C LYS A 97 -5.93 4.28 -10.09
N GLN A 98 -6.65 3.20 -10.38
CA GLN A 98 -6.59 1.99 -9.55
C GLN A 98 -5.18 1.40 -9.47
N ALA A 99 -4.45 1.33 -10.58
CA ALA A 99 -3.06 0.86 -10.61
C ALA A 99 -2.13 1.75 -9.77
N VAL A 100 -2.22 3.08 -9.92
CA VAL A 100 -1.43 4.03 -9.13
C VAL A 100 -1.64 3.81 -7.63
N MET A 101 -2.87 3.53 -7.22
CA MET A 101 -3.24 3.36 -5.82
C MET A 101 -2.81 1.99 -5.26
N SER A 102 -2.62 0.97 -6.11
CA SER A 102 -2.14 -0.36 -5.69
C SER A 102 -0.61 -0.51 -5.73
N LEU A 103 0.09 0.32 -6.52
CA LEU A 103 1.54 0.28 -6.62
C LEU A 103 2.20 0.68 -5.30
N LYS A 104 3.21 -0.10 -4.90
CA LYS A 104 4.08 0.14 -3.75
C LYS A 104 5.54 0.16 -4.23
N THR A 105 6.32 1.08 -3.71
CA THR A 105 7.76 1.15 -3.99
C THR A 105 8.50 0.30 -2.97
N HIS A 106 9.37 -0.58 -3.44
CA HIS A 106 10.23 -1.40 -2.60
C HIS A 106 11.69 -1.16 -2.99
N VAL A 107 12.55 -1.07 -1.99
CA VAL A 107 14.00 -0.94 -2.16
C VAL A 107 14.63 -2.19 -1.60
N PHE A 108 15.48 -2.82 -2.40
CA PHE A 108 16.19 -4.04 -2.04
C PHE A 108 17.69 -3.74 -1.98
N SER A 109 18.38 -4.34 -1.01
CA SER A 109 19.83 -4.26 -0.93
C SER A 109 20.48 -5.11 -2.02
N PHE A 110 21.75 -4.83 -2.31
CA PHE A 110 22.57 -5.71 -3.13
C PHE A 110 22.59 -7.14 -2.54
N ASP A 111 22.73 -8.14 -3.41
CA ASP A 111 22.66 -9.59 -3.10
C ASP A 111 21.36 -10.08 -2.44
N CYS A 112 20.30 -9.27 -2.41
CA CYS A 112 18.99 -9.71 -1.94
C CYS A 112 18.27 -10.52 -3.04
N THR A 113 17.90 -11.76 -2.75
CA THR A 113 16.98 -12.54 -3.59
C THR A 113 15.57 -11.95 -3.49
N ILE A 114 15.11 -11.31 -4.57
CA ILE A 114 13.78 -10.67 -4.62
C ILE A 114 12.67 -11.71 -4.82
N ILE A 115 12.89 -12.70 -5.69
CA ILE A 115 11.95 -13.77 -6.02
C ILE A 115 12.75 -15.05 -6.28
N SER A 116 12.27 -16.20 -5.81
CA SER A 116 12.82 -17.53 -6.14
C SER A 116 11.87 -18.31 -7.04
N GLN A 117 12.44 -19.18 -7.89
CA GLN A 117 11.63 -20.06 -8.71
C GLN A 117 10.85 -21.05 -7.84
N GLY A 118 9.55 -21.15 -8.08
CA GLY A 118 8.65 -22.03 -7.33
C GLY A 118 7.90 -21.33 -6.21
N ASP A 119 8.23 -20.07 -5.91
CA ASP A 119 7.46 -19.27 -4.96
C ASP A 119 6.03 -19.02 -5.46
N PRO A 120 5.03 -19.00 -4.58
CA PRO A 120 3.67 -18.59 -4.93
C PRO A 120 3.66 -17.19 -5.55
N ILE A 121 2.90 -16.99 -6.62
CA ILE A 121 2.76 -15.68 -7.24
C ILE A 121 1.82 -14.83 -6.38
N ASP A 122 2.37 -13.79 -5.77
CA ASP A 122 1.61 -12.83 -4.93
C ASP A 122 1.40 -11.47 -5.61
N GLY A 123 2.04 -11.22 -6.76
CA GLY A 123 1.94 -9.95 -7.47
C GLY A 123 2.86 -9.81 -8.68
N LEU A 124 2.91 -8.58 -9.20
CA LEU A 124 3.79 -8.17 -10.29
C LEU A 124 4.77 -7.12 -9.77
N LEU A 125 6.06 -7.32 -10.06
CA LEU A 125 7.11 -6.37 -9.74
C LEU A 125 7.59 -5.66 -11.01
N PHE A 126 7.79 -4.35 -10.90
CA PHE A 126 8.33 -3.51 -11.97
C PHE A 126 9.69 -2.99 -11.54
N LEU A 127 10.71 -3.25 -12.35
CA LEU A 127 12.06 -2.69 -12.13
C LEU A 127 12.05 -1.21 -12.52
N LEU A 128 12.34 -0.34 -11.56
CA LEU A 128 12.37 1.11 -11.75
C LEU A 128 13.81 1.60 -11.93
N GLU A 129 14.69 1.24 -11.00
CA GLU A 129 16.10 1.61 -10.98
C GLU A 129 16.91 0.38 -10.58
N PHE A 130 18.08 0.19 -11.19
CA PHE A 130 18.99 -0.89 -10.86
C PHE A 130 20.43 -0.42 -11.02
N ALA A 131 21.29 -0.84 -10.09
CA ALA A 131 22.73 -0.70 -10.26
C ALA A 131 23.22 -1.80 -11.20
N LYS A 132 24.03 -1.43 -12.20
CA LYS A 132 24.65 -2.40 -13.08
C LYS A 132 25.91 -2.93 -12.39
N ALA A 133 25.93 -4.21 -12.04
CA ALA A 133 27.18 -4.87 -11.66
C ALA A 133 28.05 -4.97 -12.91
N LEU A 134 29.18 -4.26 -12.94
CA LEU A 134 30.21 -4.43 -13.95
C LEU A 134 31.03 -5.65 -13.54
N PHE A 135 31.00 -6.69 -14.37
CA PHE A 135 31.92 -7.83 -14.32
C PHE A 135 32.97 -7.69 -15.41
#